data_AF-A0A1V1UWF1-F1
#
_entry.id   AF-A0A1V1UWF1-F1
#
_cell.length_a   1.000
_cell.length_b   1.000
_cell.length_c   1.000
_cell.angle_alpha   90.00
_cell.angle_beta   90.00
_cell.angle_gamma   90.00
#
_symmetry.space_group_name_H-M   'P 1'
#
loop_
_entity.id
_entity.type
_entity.pdbx_description
1 polymer ?
#
loop_
_entity_poly.entity_id
_entity_poly.type
_entity_poly.pdbx_seq_one_letter_code
_entity_poly.pdbx_strand_id
1 'polypeptide(L)'
;MAMIQILAAIALMSTPDVPPPTGACVWSRLPEAEQQAVVAAYDRSMSQAMRTLAQRSANLLAISQDCTGRSDLPPRWIQAAIASHVIQLGASARVEGEKGLSRARLDRAWDEASEAARSCVFNNAAKPFGIEGPACPDQRAGATFLASLGLSTANRADRVAAEQALIYMNAKAQQMIADQLISKAPVRP
;
A
#
# COMPACT_ATOMS: atom_id res chain seq x y z
N MET A 1 48.59 32.87 10.92
CA MET A 1 47.89 31.80 10.18
C MET A 1 47.01 31.05 11.16
N ALA A 2 45.69 31.25 11.10
CA ALA A 2 44.73 30.57 11.96
C ALA A 2 43.96 29.55 11.13
N MET A 3 43.98 28.29 11.56
CA MET A 3 43.35 27.14 10.90
C MET A 3 41.94 26.99 11.48
N ILE A 4 40.92 27.28 10.68
CA ILE A 4 39.51 27.11 11.05
C ILE A 4 39.14 25.65 10.77
N GLN A 5 38.92 24.86 11.83
CA GLN A 5 38.31 23.54 11.71
C GLN A 5 36.80 23.68 11.62
N ILE A 6 36.23 23.32 10.47
CA ILE A 6 34.79 23.21 10.28
C ILE A 6 34.36 21.83 10.77
N LEU A 7 33.82 21.78 11.99
CA LEU A 7 33.05 20.63 12.46
C LEU A 7 31.68 20.68 11.79
N ALA A 8 31.48 19.87 10.75
CA ALA A 8 30.16 19.61 10.20
C ALA A 8 29.37 18.75 11.18
N ALA A 9 28.54 19.37 12.01
CA ALA A 9 27.52 18.68 12.79
C ALA A 9 26.45 18.14 11.82
N ILE A 10 26.52 16.85 11.50
CA ILE A 10 25.42 16.15 10.84
C ILE A 10 24.30 16.04 11.88
N ALA A 11 23.35 16.97 11.82
CA ALA A 11 22.08 16.82 12.50
C ALA A 11 21.35 15.64 11.85
N LEU A 12 21.37 14.48 12.53
CA LEU A 12 20.41 13.41 12.33
C LEU A 12 19.03 14.03 12.59
N MET A 13 18.35 14.45 11.53
CA MET A 13 16.94 14.78 11.62
C MET A 13 16.22 13.46 11.90
N SER A 14 15.92 13.21 13.18
CA SER A 14 14.98 12.18 13.59
C SER A 14 13.67 12.47 12.88
N THR A 15 13.37 11.73 11.81
CA THR A 15 12.02 11.69 11.27
C THR A 15 11.12 11.27 12.44
N PRO A 16 10.05 12.01 12.77
CA PRO A 16 9.12 11.55 13.79
C PRO A 16 8.73 10.11 13.47
N ASP A 17 8.80 9.22 14.46
CA ASP A 17 8.43 7.80 14.34
C ASP A 17 6.93 7.72 14.02
N VAL A 18 6.60 7.90 12.73
CA VAL A 18 5.26 7.62 12.22
C VAL A 18 5.12 6.11 12.29
N PRO A 19 4.17 5.58 13.07
CA PRO A 19 4.00 4.14 13.19
C PRO A 19 3.76 3.54 11.79
N PRO A 20 4.34 2.37 11.51
CA PRO A 20 4.18 1.74 10.21
C PRO A 20 2.68 1.49 9.95
N PRO A 21 2.24 1.58 8.68
CA PRO A 21 0.90 1.18 8.28
C PRO A 21 0.51 -0.20 8.84
N THR A 22 -0.74 -0.41 9.26
CA THR A 22 -1.16 -1.62 10.01
C THR A 22 -0.79 -2.90 9.26
N GLY A 23 -1.08 -2.93 7.96
CA GLY A 23 -0.74 -4.07 7.10
C GLY A 23 0.76 -4.35 7.02
N ALA A 24 1.61 -3.32 7.06
CA ALA A 24 3.07 -3.48 7.05
C ALA A 24 3.59 -4.02 8.38
N CYS A 25 3.04 -3.54 9.51
CA CYS A 25 3.38 -4.08 10.82
C CYS A 25 3.02 -5.57 10.90
N VAL A 26 1.79 -5.94 10.54
CA VAL A 26 1.34 -7.34 10.58
C VAL A 26 2.19 -8.22 9.68
N TRP A 27 2.47 -7.77 8.47
CA TRP A 27 3.32 -8.50 7.53
C TRP A 27 4.71 -8.78 8.08
N SER A 28 5.35 -7.77 8.71
CA SER A 28 6.70 -7.91 9.29
C SER A 28 6.79 -8.93 10.44
N ARG A 29 5.66 -9.26 11.06
CA ARG A 29 5.56 -10.21 12.18
C ARG A 29 5.23 -11.63 11.71
N LEU A 30 4.92 -11.84 10.43
CA LEU A 30 4.70 -13.18 9.89
C LEU A 30 6.03 -13.92 9.75
N PRO A 31 6.05 -15.25 9.98
CA PRO A 31 7.20 -16.08 9.65
C PRO A 31 7.58 -15.92 8.17
N GLU A 32 8.88 -15.91 7.87
CA GLU A 32 9.39 -15.70 6.51
C GLU A 32 8.79 -16.70 5.50
N ALA A 33 8.66 -17.97 5.88
CA ALA A 33 8.05 -18.99 5.04
C ALA A 33 6.58 -18.67 4.66
N GLU A 34 5.85 -18.00 5.54
CA GLU A 34 4.46 -17.58 5.26
C GLU A 34 4.42 -16.36 4.34
N GLN A 35 5.34 -15.41 4.55
CA GLN A 35 5.51 -14.27 3.64
C GLN A 35 5.82 -14.75 2.23
N GLN A 36 6.79 -15.66 2.08
CA GLN A 36 7.17 -16.26 0.80
C GLN A 36 6.01 -17.02 0.15
N ALA A 37 5.23 -17.78 0.92
CA ALA A 37 4.08 -18.53 0.40
C ALA A 37 3.00 -17.60 -0.19
N VAL A 38 2.73 -16.47 0.47
CA VAL A 38 1.76 -15.47 -0.02
C VAL A 38 2.28 -14.74 -1.25
N VAL A 39 3.57 -14.36 -1.29
CA VAL A 39 4.20 -13.73 -2.46
C VAL A 39 4.17 -14.68 -3.67
N ALA A 40 4.59 -15.94 -3.47
CA ALA A 40 4.55 -16.96 -4.53
C ALA A 40 3.11 -17.27 -5.00
N ALA A 41 2.10 -17.13 -4.13
CA ALA A 41 0.71 -17.25 -4.51
C ALA A 41 0.24 -16.05 -5.36
N TYR A 42 0.68 -14.83 -5.03
CA TYR A 42 0.38 -13.63 -5.82
C TYR A 42 0.90 -13.77 -7.25
N ASP A 43 2.09 -14.36 -7.40
CA ASP A 43 2.67 -14.61 -8.72
C ASP A 43 1.80 -15.47 -9.64
N ARG A 44 1.00 -16.37 -9.06
CA ARG A 44 0.02 -17.14 -9.82
C ARG A 44 -1.25 -16.34 -10.05
N SER A 45 -1.78 -15.70 -9.01
CA SER A 45 -2.80 -14.65 -9.14
C SER A 45 -3.05 -13.93 -7.81
N MET A 46 -3.53 -12.69 -7.89
CA MET A 46 -4.00 -11.93 -6.73
C MET A 46 -5.03 -12.73 -5.89
N SER A 47 -5.98 -13.40 -6.53
CA SER A 47 -6.98 -14.21 -5.82
C SER A 47 -6.38 -15.41 -5.09
N GLN A 48 -5.28 -15.99 -5.59
CA GLN A 48 -4.56 -17.04 -4.88
C GLN A 48 -3.87 -16.50 -3.63
N ALA A 49 -3.19 -15.34 -3.72
CA ALA A 49 -2.63 -14.68 -2.54
C ALA A 49 -3.70 -14.41 -1.47
N MET A 50 -4.87 -13.90 -1.87
CA MET A 50 -5.97 -13.62 -0.92
C MET A 50 -6.51 -14.89 -0.27
N ARG A 51 -6.59 -16.02 -0.99
CA ARG A 51 -6.95 -17.32 -0.40
C ARG A 51 -5.90 -17.81 0.60
N THR A 52 -4.61 -17.71 0.24
CA THR A 52 -3.52 -18.06 1.15
C THR A 52 -3.53 -17.21 2.42
N LEU A 53 -3.82 -15.91 2.29
CA LEU A 53 -3.97 -15.00 3.43
C LEU A 53 -5.20 -15.35 4.29
N ALA A 54 -6.34 -15.67 3.67
CA ALA A 54 -7.57 -16.01 4.38
C ALA A 54 -7.46 -17.27 5.25
N GLN A 55 -6.67 -18.26 4.81
CA GLN A 55 -6.35 -19.47 5.58
C GLN A 55 -5.64 -19.17 6.91
N ARG A 56 -5.07 -17.95 7.05
CA ARG A 56 -4.33 -17.48 8.23
C ARG A 56 -5.06 -16.39 9.01
N SER A 57 -6.35 -16.14 8.70
CA SER A 57 -7.11 -15.01 9.22
C SER A 57 -7.09 -14.85 10.75
N ALA A 58 -7.15 -15.96 11.51
CA ALA A 58 -7.09 -15.92 12.98
C ALA A 58 -5.72 -15.44 13.50
N ASN A 59 -4.62 -15.96 12.95
CA ASN A 59 -3.26 -15.56 13.32
C ASN A 59 -2.99 -14.10 12.95
N LEU A 60 -3.43 -13.70 11.75
CA LEU A 60 -3.32 -12.32 11.28
C LEU A 60 -4.07 -11.34 12.17
N LEU A 61 -5.25 -11.74 12.67
CA LEU A 61 -6.01 -10.92 13.60
C LEU A 61 -5.28 -10.79 14.94
N ALA A 62 -4.72 -11.87 15.49
CA ALA A 62 -3.94 -11.81 16.73
C ALA A 62 -2.73 -10.87 16.60
N ILE A 63 -1.93 -11.03 15.54
CA ILE A 63 -0.79 -10.14 15.27
C ILE A 63 -1.24 -8.68 15.11
N SER A 64 -2.40 -8.44 14.48
CA SER A 64 -2.91 -7.08 14.31
C SER A 64 -3.25 -6.39 15.63
N GLN A 65 -3.62 -7.15 16.67
CA GLN A 65 -3.88 -6.58 17.99
C GLN A 65 -2.59 -6.04 18.61
N ASP A 66 -1.47 -6.75 18.45
CA ASP A 66 -0.16 -6.28 18.89
C ASP A 66 0.28 -5.04 18.11
N CYS A 67 0.00 -5.00 16.80
CA CYS A 67 0.35 -3.87 15.93
C CYS A 67 -0.49 -2.61 16.20
N THR A 68 -1.77 -2.78 16.57
CA THR A 68 -2.71 -1.66 16.76
C THR A 68 -2.91 -1.30 18.23
N GLY A 69 -2.49 -2.17 19.16
CA GLY A 69 -2.82 -2.08 20.58
C GLY A 69 -4.31 -2.29 20.88
N ARG A 70 -5.08 -2.87 19.95
CA ARG A 70 -6.55 -2.93 20.02
C ARG A 70 -7.13 -4.27 19.61
N SER A 71 -8.03 -4.79 20.44
CA SER A 71 -8.80 -6.02 20.17
C SER A 71 -10.25 -5.78 19.72
N ASP A 72 -10.74 -4.54 19.82
CA ASP A 72 -12.13 -4.14 19.54
C ASP A 72 -12.37 -3.62 18.11
N LEU A 73 -11.33 -3.63 17.26
CA LEU A 73 -11.39 -3.16 15.88
C LEU A 73 -12.21 -4.12 14.99
N PRO A 74 -13.02 -3.60 14.04
CA PRO A 74 -13.72 -4.44 13.06
C PRO A 74 -12.75 -5.31 12.25
N PRO A 75 -12.90 -6.66 12.24
CA PRO A 75 -11.97 -7.55 11.53
C PRO A 75 -11.83 -7.22 10.04
N ARG A 76 -12.89 -6.74 9.40
CA ARG A 76 -12.88 -6.33 7.99
C ARG A 76 -11.88 -5.20 7.70
N TRP A 77 -11.67 -4.28 8.64
CA TRP A 77 -10.73 -3.16 8.44
C TRP A 77 -9.28 -3.63 8.55
N ILE A 78 -9.00 -4.47 9.55
CA ILE A 78 -7.71 -5.15 9.71
C ILE A 78 -7.38 -5.98 8.46
N GLN A 79 -8.30 -6.84 8.04
CA GLN A 79 -8.11 -7.70 6.88
C GLN A 79 -7.87 -6.88 5.61
N ALA A 80 -8.60 -5.77 5.42
CA ALA A 80 -8.38 -4.89 4.29
C ALA A 80 -7.01 -4.19 4.34
N ALA A 81 -6.55 -3.73 5.51
CA ALA A 81 -5.21 -3.15 5.66
C ALA A 81 -4.11 -4.15 5.28
N ILE A 82 -4.21 -5.38 5.76
CA ILE A 82 -3.25 -6.46 5.47
C ILE A 82 -3.30 -6.86 3.99
N ALA A 83 -4.49 -7.12 3.45
CA ALA A 83 -4.68 -7.50 2.05
C ALA A 83 -4.13 -6.43 1.10
N SER A 84 -4.43 -5.16 1.38
CA SER A 84 -3.94 -4.02 0.60
C SER A 84 -2.42 -3.91 0.61
N HIS A 85 -1.78 -4.20 1.75
CA HIS A 85 -0.33 -4.23 1.85
C HIS A 85 0.28 -5.36 1.00
N VAL A 86 -0.28 -6.57 1.08
CA VAL A 86 0.15 -7.72 0.27
C VAL A 86 -0.01 -7.43 -1.23
N ILE A 87 -1.12 -6.82 -1.63
CA ILE A 87 -1.34 -6.43 -3.04
C ILE A 87 -0.29 -5.41 -3.49
N GLN A 88 0.08 -4.43 -2.66
CA GLN A 88 1.17 -3.51 -2.98
C GLN A 88 2.51 -4.23 -3.19
N LEU A 89 2.86 -5.19 -2.31
CA LEU A 89 4.09 -5.97 -2.45
C LEU A 89 4.11 -6.75 -3.76
N GLY A 90 3.03 -7.50 -4.04
CA GLY A 90 2.92 -8.30 -5.27
C GLY A 90 2.90 -7.45 -6.53
N ALA A 91 2.11 -6.38 -6.55
CA ALA A 91 2.01 -5.48 -7.70
C ALA A 91 3.32 -4.75 -7.98
N SER A 92 4.01 -4.26 -6.93
CA SER A 92 5.31 -3.58 -7.09
C SER A 92 6.39 -4.53 -7.58
N ALA A 93 6.47 -5.76 -7.06
CA ALA A 93 7.40 -6.77 -7.55
C ALA A 93 7.18 -7.12 -9.03
N ARG A 94 5.92 -7.17 -9.47
CA ARG A 94 5.59 -7.38 -10.89
C ARG A 94 5.98 -6.20 -11.77
N VAL A 95 5.73 -4.97 -11.32
CA VAL A 95 6.17 -3.77 -12.05
C VAL A 95 7.70 -3.72 -12.16
N GLU A 96 8.41 -4.08 -11.09
CA GLU A 96 9.87 -4.13 -11.07
C GLU A 96 10.41 -5.20 -12.02
N GLY A 97 9.84 -6.40 -12.02
CA GLY A 97 10.26 -7.48 -12.94
C GLY A 97 10.05 -7.14 -14.42
N GLU A 98 8.97 -6.43 -14.75
CA GLU A 98 8.63 -6.08 -16.14
C GLU A 98 9.37 -4.83 -16.65
N LYS A 99 9.64 -3.84 -15.78
CA LYS A 99 10.12 -2.51 -16.19
C LYS A 99 11.28 -1.94 -15.37
N GLY A 100 11.78 -2.65 -14.37
CA GLY A 100 12.82 -2.16 -13.46
C GLY A 100 12.37 -0.95 -12.62
N LEU A 101 11.07 -0.72 -12.49
CA LEU A 101 10.51 0.38 -11.71
C LEU A 101 10.30 -0.08 -10.27
N SER A 102 11.09 0.48 -9.34
CA SER A 102 11.04 0.12 -7.93
C SER A 102 9.75 0.59 -7.25
N ARG A 103 9.42 -0.02 -6.10
CA ARG A 103 8.32 0.43 -5.24
C ARG A 103 8.42 1.91 -4.87
N ALA A 104 9.63 2.41 -4.59
CA ALA A 104 9.85 3.82 -4.29
C ALA A 104 9.45 4.75 -5.46
N ARG A 105 9.59 4.27 -6.71
CA ARG A 105 9.15 5.02 -7.89
C ARG A 105 7.63 5.04 -8.01
N LEU A 106 6.96 3.95 -7.67
CA LEU A 106 5.49 3.90 -7.55
C LEU A 106 4.98 4.82 -6.45
N ASP A 107 5.62 4.81 -5.28
CA ASP A 107 5.26 5.70 -4.18
C ASP A 107 5.41 7.18 -4.56
N ARG A 108 6.50 7.52 -5.24
CA ARG A 108 6.70 8.88 -5.76
C ARG A 108 5.64 9.26 -6.78
N ALA A 109 5.28 8.36 -7.71
CA ALA A 109 4.22 8.61 -8.69
C ALA A 109 2.86 8.86 -8.02
N TRP A 110 2.59 8.22 -6.89
CA TRP A 110 1.41 8.54 -6.07
C TRP A 110 1.48 9.94 -5.48
N ASP A 111 2.62 10.34 -4.91
CA ASP A 111 2.79 11.63 -4.24
C ASP A 111 2.79 12.82 -5.23
N GLU A 112 3.35 12.61 -6.43
CA GLU A 112 3.37 13.59 -7.52
C GLU A 112 2.01 13.72 -8.23
N ALA A 113 1.10 12.75 -8.07
CA ALA A 113 -0.21 12.80 -8.70
C ALA A 113 -1.08 13.92 -8.09
N SER A 114 -1.86 14.57 -8.96
CA SER A 114 -2.80 15.61 -8.54
C SER A 114 -3.79 15.09 -7.49
N GLU A 115 -4.30 15.99 -6.65
CA GLU A 115 -5.33 15.66 -5.67
C GLU A 115 -6.58 15.06 -6.33
N ALA A 116 -6.98 15.57 -7.50
CA ALA A 116 -8.09 15.01 -8.28
C ALA A 116 -7.84 13.55 -8.67
N ALA A 117 -6.62 13.23 -9.12
CA ALA A 117 -6.27 11.87 -9.50
C ALA A 117 -6.28 10.90 -8.30
N ARG A 118 -5.67 11.32 -7.18
CA ARG A 118 -5.71 10.54 -5.93
C ARG A 118 -7.14 10.37 -5.43
N SER A 119 -7.96 11.41 -5.44
CA SER A 119 -9.36 11.35 -5.02
C SER A 119 -10.18 10.35 -5.82
N CYS A 120 -9.96 10.28 -7.14
CA CYS A 120 -10.57 9.27 -8.00
C CYS A 120 -10.22 7.84 -7.59
N VAL A 121 -8.94 7.58 -7.27
CA VAL A 121 -8.52 6.27 -6.77
C VAL A 121 -9.10 5.99 -5.39
N PHE A 122 -9.10 6.99 -4.49
CA PHE A 122 -9.71 6.89 -3.16
C PHE A 122 -11.19 6.50 -3.22
N ASN A 123 -11.98 7.12 -4.09
CA ASN A 123 -13.42 6.81 -4.20
C ASN A 123 -13.68 5.37 -4.64
N ASN A 124 -12.83 4.82 -5.53
CA ASN A 124 -12.92 3.41 -5.90
C ASN A 124 -12.42 2.48 -4.78
N ALA A 125 -11.34 2.86 -4.11
CA ALA A 125 -10.74 2.14 -3.00
C ALA A 125 -11.63 2.11 -1.74
N ALA A 126 -12.56 3.05 -1.58
CA ALA A 126 -13.44 3.16 -0.42
C ALA A 126 -14.64 2.19 -0.47
N LYS A 127 -15.05 1.74 -1.66
CA LYS A 127 -16.23 0.86 -1.85
C LYS A 127 -16.22 -0.42 -1.00
N PRO A 128 -15.09 -1.17 -0.86
CA PRO A 128 -15.03 -2.35 0.00
C PRO A 128 -15.28 -2.07 1.49
N PHE A 129 -15.15 -0.81 1.93
CA PHE A 129 -15.42 -0.39 3.29
C PHE A 129 -16.87 0.07 3.51
N GLY A 130 -17.71 0.02 2.47
CA GLY A 130 -19.10 0.52 2.50
C GLY A 130 -19.17 2.06 2.51
N ILE A 131 -18.10 2.73 2.10
CA ILE A 131 -18.05 4.18 1.98
C ILE A 131 -18.39 4.53 0.53
N GLU A 132 -19.55 5.16 0.35
CA GLU A 132 -19.96 5.71 -0.94
C GLU A 132 -19.50 7.18 -1.02
N GLY A 133 -18.96 7.56 -2.17
CA GLY A 133 -18.51 8.92 -2.44
C GLY A 133 -18.94 9.36 -3.84
N PRO A 134 -18.78 10.65 -4.19
CA PRO A 134 -19.08 11.12 -5.52
C PRO A 134 -18.30 10.32 -6.56
N ALA A 135 -18.91 10.08 -7.72
CA ALA A 135 -18.21 9.44 -8.83
C ALA A 135 -16.92 10.23 -9.14
N CYS A 136 -15.86 9.52 -9.51
CA CYS A 136 -14.61 10.13 -9.94
C CYS A 136 -14.90 11.15 -11.07
N PRO A 137 -14.62 12.45 -10.87
CA PRO A 137 -14.97 13.49 -11.85
C PRO A 137 -14.11 13.42 -13.10
N ASP A 138 -12.92 12.80 -13.02
CA ASP A 138 -12.03 12.58 -14.16
C ASP A 138 -11.61 11.11 -14.27
N GLN A 139 -12.31 10.34 -15.12
CA GLN A 139 -12.02 8.92 -15.38
C GLN A 139 -10.62 8.68 -15.97
N ARG A 140 -9.93 9.73 -16.46
CA ARG A 140 -8.54 9.66 -16.94
C ARG A 140 -7.51 9.82 -15.83
N ALA A 141 -7.93 10.05 -14.58
CA ALA A 141 -7.07 10.13 -13.40
C ALA A 141 -6.03 9.00 -13.33
N GLY A 142 -6.42 7.76 -13.66
CA GLY A 142 -5.51 6.61 -13.69
C GLY A 142 -4.31 6.81 -14.64
N ALA A 143 -4.52 7.51 -15.77
CA ALA A 143 -3.45 7.78 -16.74
C ALA A 143 -2.39 8.74 -16.21
N THR A 144 -2.70 9.60 -15.23
CA THR A 144 -1.72 10.54 -14.66
C THR A 144 -0.63 9.83 -13.86
N PHE A 145 -0.99 8.79 -13.09
CA PHE A 145 -0.04 7.93 -12.40
C PHE A 145 0.87 7.19 -13.38
N LEU A 146 0.31 6.71 -14.49
CA LEU A 146 1.06 5.97 -15.49
C LEU A 146 2.02 6.87 -16.27
N ALA A 147 1.62 8.11 -16.55
CA ALA A 147 2.45 9.07 -17.28
C ALA A 147 3.76 9.37 -16.55
N SER A 148 3.75 9.57 -15.22
CA SER A 148 4.98 9.83 -14.44
C SER A 148 5.90 8.62 -14.33
N LEU A 149 5.35 7.43 -14.56
CA LEU A 149 6.07 6.15 -14.62
C LEU A 149 6.56 5.81 -16.03
N GLY A 150 6.20 6.60 -17.05
CA GLY A 150 6.47 6.26 -18.45
C GLY A 150 5.75 5.00 -18.92
N LEU A 151 4.59 4.69 -18.34
CA LEU A 151 3.77 3.53 -18.65
C LEU A 151 2.51 3.93 -19.42
N SER A 152 1.97 3.00 -20.19
CA SER A 152 0.71 3.21 -20.92
C SER A 152 -0.09 1.92 -21.00
N THR A 153 -1.39 2.00 -20.73
CA THR A 153 -2.31 0.87 -20.98
C THR A 153 -2.58 0.64 -22.47
N ALA A 154 -2.32 1.64 -23.32
CA ALA A 154 -2.50 1.55 -24.76
C ALA A 154 -1.29 0.91 -25.47
N ASN A 155 -0.10 0.96 -24.87
CA ASN A 155 1.08 0.30 -25.40
C ASN A 155 1.10 -1.17 -24.98
N ARG A 156 1.12 -2.09 -25.95
CA ARG A 156 1.16 -3.54 -25.69
C ARG A 156 2.36 -3.95 -24.84
N ALA A 157 3.51 -3.30 -25.02
CA ALA A 157 4.75 -3.60 -24.29
C ALA A 157 4.71 -3.17 -22.81
N ASP A 158 3.83 -2.22 -22.46
CA ASP A 158 3.74 -1.67 -21.10
C ASP A 158 2.52 -2.19 -20.35
N ARG A 159 1.57 -2.81 -21.05
CA ARG A 159 0.23 -3.10 -20.54
C ARG A 159 0.22 -3.84 -19.20
N VAL A 160 1.03 -4.89 -19.05
CA VAL A 160 1.10 -5.67 -17.80
C VAL A 160 1.60 -4.81 -16.64
N ALA A 161 2.70 -4.08 -16.84
CA ALA A 161 3.24 -3.19 -15.82
C ALA A 161 2.28 -2.03 -15.50
N ALA A 162 1.60 -1.48 -16.51
CA ALA A 162 0.61 -0.43 -16.32
C ALA A 162 -0.59 -0.92 -15.49
N GLU A 163 -1.11 -2.11 -15.77
CA GLU A 163 -2.18 -2.73 -14.99
C GLU A 163 -1.75 -2.95 -13.52
N GLN A 164 -0.55 -3.50 -13.29
CA GLN A 164 -0.04 -3.71 -11.94
C GLN A 164 0.24 -2.39 -11.21
N ALA A 165 0.73 -1.35 -11.90
CA ALA A 165 0.89 -0.03 -11.31
C ALA A 165 -0.45 0.57 -10.86
N LEU A 166 -1.52 0.42 -11.64
CA LEU A 166 -2.86 0.86 -11.24
C LEU A 166 -3.39 0.05 -10.05
N ILE A 167 -3.16 -1.27 -10.02
CA ILE A 167 -3.49 -2.13 -8.87
C ILE A 167 -2.75 -1.66 -7.61
N TYR A 168 -1.46 -1.31 -7.73
CA TYR A 168 -0.67 -0.74 -6.64
C TYR A 168 -1.30 0.55 -6.10
N MET A 169 -1.66 1.50 -6.96
CA MET A 169 -2.27 2.76 -6.52
C MET A 169 -3.60 2.54 -5.79
N ASN A 170 -4.45 1.65 -6.30
CA ASN A 170 -5.70 1.31 -5.65
C ASN A 170 -5.47 0.64 -4.28
N ALA A 171 -4.53 -0.30 -4.19
CA ALA A 171 -4.17 -0.95 -2.93
C ALA A 171 -3.55 0.03 -1.92
N LYS A 172 -2.72 0.98 -2.38
CA LYS A 172 -2.20 2.07 -1.55
C LYS A 172 -3.33 2.91 -0.95
N ALA A 173 -4.29 3.32 -1.77
CA ALA A 173 -5.46 4.05 -1.30
C ALA A 173 -6.31 3.25 -0.30
N GLN A 174 -6.54 1.96 -0.56
CA GLN A 174 -7.28 1.06 0.35
C GLN A 174 -6.58 0.94 1.71
N GLN A 175 -5.25 0.82 1.73
CA GLN A 175 -4.47 0.78 2.97
C GLN A 175 -4.60 2.11 3.73
N MET A 176 -4.46 3.25 3.05
CA MET A 176 -4.61 4.57 3.67
C MET A 176 -6.01 4.75 4.29
N ILE A 177 -7.07 4.29 3.61
CA ILE A 177 -8.44 4.32 4.17
C ILE A 177 -8.54 3.41 5.40
N ALA A 178 -8.03 2.18 5.31
CA ALA A 178 -8.08 1.23 6.42
C ALA A 178 -7.35 1.77 7.66
N ASP A 179 -6.15 2.31 7.48
CA ASP A 179 -5.35 2.90 8.57
C ASP A 179 -6.03 4.14 9.17
N GLN A 180 -6.69 4.97 8.36
CA GLN A 180 -7.51 6.07 8.86
C GLN A 180 -8.72 5.59 9.67
N LEU A 181 -9.41 4.54 9.22
CA LEU A 181 -10.53 3.96 9.95
C LEU A 181 -10.08 3.34 11.28
N ILE A 182 -8.95 2.64 11.27
CA ILE A 182 -8.34 2.04 12.47
C ILE A 182 -7.93 3.11 13.48
N SER A 183 -7.22 4.16 13.04
CA SER A 183 -6.73 5.23 13.93
C SER A 183 -7.85 6.11 14.50
N LYS A 184 -8.96 6.29 13.77
CA LYS A 184 -10.12 7.10 14.21
C LYS A 184 -11.23 6.27 14.87
N ALA A 185 -11.07 4.95 14.95
CA ALA A 185 -12.10 4.09 15.53
C ALA A 185 -12.35 4.50 16.99
N PRO A 186 -13.61 4.73 17.40
CA PRO A 186 -13.89 5.01 18.80
C PRO A 186 -13.44 3.82 19.66
N VAL A 187 -12.96 4.12 20.88
CA VAL A 187 -12.69 3.08 21.89
C VAL A 187 -14.04 2.57 22.36
N ARG A 188 -14.31 1.27 22.18
CA ARG A 188 -15.50 0.67 22.80
C ARG A 188 -15.15 0.27 24.24
N PRO A 189 -15.96 0.71 25.23
CA PRO A 189 -15.74 0.36 26.64
C PRO A 189 -15.97 -1.12 26.92
#